data_AF-A0A8S1D446-F1
#
_entry.id   AF-A0A8S1D446-F1
#
_cell.length_a   1.000
_cell.length_b   1.000
_cell.length_c   1.000
_cell.angle_alpha   90.00
_cell.angle_beta   90.00
_cell.angle_gamma   90.00
#
_symmetry.space_group_name_H-M   'P 1'
#
loop_
_entity.id
_entity.type
_entity.pdbx_description
1 polymer ?
#
loop_
_entity_poly.entity_id
_entity_poly.type
_entity_poly.pdbx_seq_one_letter_code
_entity_poly.pdbx_strand_id
1 'polypeptide(L)'
;MEKHWKSVISRSVCDYFFDHQRKASSPEDIPPVIATPHHYLISVYRSSMFFVAVCTTEVAPLFVVEFLHRVVDTFEDYFSECTESIIKEHYVVVYELLDEMLDNGFPLATESNILKELIKPPNILRTIANTVTGKSNVSSTLPSGQLSNIPWRRTGVKYTNNEAYFDMIEEVDAIIDKSGSTVCAEIQGYIDCCIKLSGMPDLSLSFVNPRLFDDVSFHPCVRFKRWESERVLSFIPPDGNFRLMSYHIGSQSIVAIPVYVRHSLCLRESGSGGRLDITLGPKQTLGRTIENVVLEIPMPKSVLNCGLVTNQGKYTFDPVSKLLVWEVGRIDVTKLPNIRGTVTNCHFSALYF
;
A
#
# COMPACT_ATOMS: atom_id res chain seq x y z
N MET A 1 -17.89 -17.11 0.13
CA MET A 1 -17.01 -18.24 0.50
C MET A 1 -16.96 -18.30 2.02
N GLU A 2 -16.98 -19.49 2.60
CA GLU A 2 -16.75 -19.67 4.04
C GLU A 2 -15.85 -20.88 4.27
N LYS A 3 -15.01 -20.80 5.31
CA LYS A 3 -14.11 -21.86 5.74
C LYS A 3 -14.17 -21.94 7.27
N HIS A 4 -14.39 -23.15 7.78
CA HIS A 4 -14.42 -23.45 9.21
C HIS A 4 -13.18 -24.27 9.58
N TRP A 5 -12.45 -23.86 10.61
CA TRP A 5 -11.22 -24.53 11.07
C TRP A 5 -11.37 -25.29 12.38
N LYS A 6 -12.16 -24.78 13.34
CA LYS A 6 -12.31 -25.38 14.67
C LYS A 6 -13.68 -26.03 14.88
N SER A 7 -14.73 -25.30 14.57
CA SER A 7 -16.11 -25.75 14.69
C SER A 7 -16.95 -25.08 13.62
N VAL A 8 -18.03 -25.75 13.21
CA VAL A 8 -19.00 -25.17 12.28
C VAL A 8 -19.77 -24.08 13.01
N ILE A 9 -19.71 -22.85 12.48
CA ILE A 9 -20.45 -21.70 13.00
C ILE A 9 -21.56 -21.34 12.00
N SER A 10 -22.76 -21.02 12.51
CA SER A 10 -23.86 -20.56 11.66
C SER A 10 -23.50 -19.27 10.94
N ARG A 11 -23.81 -19.21 9.64
CA ARG A 11 -23.61 -18.02 8.80
C ARG A 11 -24.37 -16.79 9.30
N SER A 12 -25.42 -16.97 10.09
CA SER A 12 -26.16 -15.86 10.74
C SER A 12 -25.28 -14.98 11.63
N VAL A 13 -24.10 -15.46 12.07
CA VAL A 13 -23.15 -14.60 12.80
C VAL A 13 -22.68 -13.42 11.95
N CYS A 14 -22.67 -13.54 10.62
CA CYS A 14 -22.29 -12.46 9.71
C CYS A 14 -23.36 -11.37 9.61
N ASP A 15 -24.60 -11.60 10.09
CA ASP A 15 -25.65 -10.59 10.05
C ASP A 15 -25.25 -9.34 10.85
N TYR A 16 -24.54 -9.51 11.98
CA TYR A 16 -23.97 -8.40 12.75
C TYR A 16 -23.00 -7.56 11.91
N PHE A 17 -22.16 -8.19 11.09
CA PHE A 17 -21.25 -7.48 10.19
C PHE A 17 -22.04 -6.71 9.11
N PHE A 18 -23.02 -7.37 8.48
CA PHE A 18 -23.85 -6.74 7.46
C PHE A 18 -24.69 -5.58 8.01
N ASP A 19 -25.10 -5.62 9.27
CA ASP A 19 -25.79 -4.51 9.94
C ASP A 19 -24.91 -3.26 10.05
N HIS A 20 -23.63 -3.43 10.38
CA HIS A 20 -22.65 -2.34 10.39
C HIS A 20 -22.37 -1.84 8.98
N GLN A 21 -22.21 -2.75 8.01
CA GLN A 21 -21.99 -2.39 6.60
C GLN A 21 -23.14 -1.54 6.04
N ARG A 22 -24.40 -1.84 6.37
CA ARG A 22 -25.56 -1.05 5.89
C ARG A 22 -25.64 0.35 6.47
N LYS A 23 -24.97 0.61 7.61
CA LYS A 23 -24.96 1.92 8.28
C LYS A 23 -23.76 2.77 7.88
N ALA A 24 -22.70 2.13 7.36
CA ALA A 24 -21.47 2.79 6.97
C ALA A 24 -21.64 3.55 5.64
N SER A 25 -20.99 4.72 5.52
CA SER A 25 -21.01 5.51 4.27
C SER A 25 -19.92 5.04 3.31
N SER A 26 -18.78 4.62 3.86
CA SER A 26 -17.65 4.03 3.15
C SER A 26 -17.24 2.70 3.81
N PRO A 27 -16.52 1.81 3.08
CA PRO A 27 -15.99 0.57 3.65
C PRO A 27 -15.08 0.80 4.86
N GLU A 28 -14.39 1.94 4.91
CA GLU A 28 -13.45 2.33 5.98
C GLU A 28 -14.16 2.73 7.28
N ASP A 29 -15.44 3.13 7.21
CA ASP A 29 -16.23 3.47 8.39
C ASP A 29 -16.69 2.23 9.17
N ILE A 30 -16.50 1.03 8.63
CA ILE A 30 -16.88 -0.21 9.30
C ILE A 30 -15.85 -0.53 10.39
N PRO A 31 -16.26 -0.73 11.66
CA PRO A 31 -15.33 -1.10 12.72
C PRO A 31 -14.58 -2.40 12.37
N PRO A 32 -13.25 -2.43 12.47
CA PRO A 32 -12.47 -3.63 12.15
C PRO A 32 -12.69 -4.78 13.13
N VAL A 33 -13.22 -4.49 14.33
CA VAL A 33 -13.59 -5.47 15.34
C VAL A 33 -15.01 -5.20 15.81
N ILE A 34 -15.91 -6.18 15.64
CA ILE A 34 -17.30 -6.12 16.06
C ILE A 34 -17.53 -7.22 17.11
N ALA A 35 -17.86 -6.80 18.33
CA ALA A 35 -18.25 -7.72 19.39
C ALA A 35 -19.73 -8.11 19.25
N THR A 36 -20.02 -9.40 19.32
CA THR A 36 -21.37 -9.97 19.34
C THR A 36 -21.57 -10.74 20.67
N PRO A 37 -22.79 -11.21 21.01
CA PRO A 37 -23.03 -11.88 22.30
C PRO A 37 -22.13 -13.09 22.60
N HIS A 38 -21.68 -13.80 21.57
CA HIS A 38 -20.93 -15.06 21.71
C HIS A 38 -19.69 -15.17 20.82
N HIS A 39 -19.45 -14.18 19.95
CA HIS A 39 -18.36 -14.19 18.97
C HIS A 39 -17.76 -12.81 18.79
N TYR A 40 -16.52 -12.76 18.32
CA TYR A 40 -15.88 -11.56 17.82
C TYR A 40 -15.72 -11.68 16.31
N LEU A 41 -16.14 -10.67 15.57
CA LEU A 41 -15.91 -10.55 14.14
C LEU A 41 -14.76 -9.59 13.93
N ILE A 42 -13.69 -10.07 13.29
CA ILE A 42 -12.51 -9.26 12.97
C ILE A 42 -12.41 -9.22 11.45
N SER A 43 -12.32 -8.03 10.87
CA SER A 43 -12.38 -7.86 9.42
C SER A 43 -11.33 -6.91 8.89
N VAL A 44 -10.86 -7.21 7.67
CA VAL A 44 -10.05 -6.30 6.86
C VAL A 44 -10.73 -6.08 5.51
N TYR A 45 -10.58 -4.88 4.96
CA TYR A 45 -11.05 -4.53 3.62
C TYR A 45 -9.86 -4.41 2.67
N ARG A 46 -9.75 -5.32 1.70
CA ARG A 46 -8.69 -5.32 0.69
C ARG A 46 -9.21 -5.81 -0.64
N SER A 47 -8.65 -5.26 -1.71
CA SER A 47 -8.96 -5.66 -3.09
C SER A 47 -10.48 -5.63 -3.36
N SER A 48 -11.13 -4.58 -2.82
CA SER A 48 -12.57 -4.32 -2.86
C SER A 48 -13.45 -5.43 -2.24
N MET A 49 -12.89 -6.23 -1.32
CA MET A 49 -13.57 -7.31 -0.63
C MET A 49 -13.33 -7.26 0.88
N PHE A 50 -14.30 -7.75 1.65
CA PHE A 50 -14.14 -7.96 3.08
C PHE A 50 -13.72 -9.40 3.37
N PHE A 51 -12.65 -9.53 4.16
CA PHE A 51 -12.21 -10.79 4.75
C PHE A 51 -12.57 -10.73 6.22
N VAL A 52 -13.44 -11.64 6.66
CA VAL A 52 -14.01 -11.63 8.01
C VAL A 52 -13.65 -12.94 8.72
N ALA A 53 -12.94 -12.83 9.83
CA ALA A 53 -12.67 -13.92 10.75
C ALA A 53 -13.67 -13.90 11.90
N VAL A 54 -14.17 -15.08 12.27
CA VAL A 54 -15.08 -15.28 13.40
C VAL A 54 -14.32 -15.99 14.52
N CYS A 55 -14.18 -15.33 15.67
CA CYS A 55 -13.49 -15.88 16.83
C CYS A 55 -14.49 -16.18 17.95
N THR A 56 -14.44 -17.39 18.51
CA THR A 56 -15.30 -17.82 19.65
C THR A 56 -14.66 -17.56 21.01
N THR A 57 -13.35 -17.32 21.04
CA THR A 57 -12.58 -17.00 22.23
C THR A 57 -11.85 -15.69 22.03
N GLU A 58 -11.49 -15.04 23.13
CA GLU A 58 -10.64 -13.85 23.09
C GLU A 58 -9.27 -14.20 22.49
N VAL A 59 -8.88 -13.45 21.46
CA VAL A 59 -7.61 -13.54 20.77
C VAL A 59 -7.12 -12.13 20.49
N ALA A 60 -5.80 -11.93 20.44
CA ALA A 60 -5.22 -10.63 20.12
C ALA A 60 -5.70 -10.19 18.71
N PRO A 61 -6.45 -9.08 18.56
CA PRO A 61 -7.05 -8.74 17.27
C PRO A 61 -6.03 -8.52 16.15
N LEU A 62 -4.88 -7.93 16.49
CA LEU A 62 -3.78 -7.68 15.54
C LEU A 62 -3.23 -8.97 14.92
N PHE A 63 -3.23 -10.08 15.66
CA PHE A 63 -2.80 -11.38 15.13
C PHE A 63 -3.74 -11.87 14.03
N VAL A 64 -5.05 -11.71 14.23
CA VAL A 64 -6.07 -12.09 13.25
C VAL A 64 -6.03 -11.16 12.04
N VAL A 65 -5.87 -9.86 12.28
CA VAL A 65 -5.72 -8.85 11.21
C VAL A 65 -4.49 -9.18 10.34
N GLU A 66 -3.32 -9.41 10.94
CA GLU A 66 -2.11 -9.79 10.21
C GLU A 66 -2.31 -11.06 9.38
N PHE A 67 -2.91 -12.10 9.97
CA PHE A 67 -3.23 -13.33 9.26
C PHE A 67 -4.13 -13.09 8.04
N LEU A 68 -5.19 -12.28 8.18
CA LEU A 68 -6.08 -11.95 7.07
C LEU A 68 -5.36 -11.16 5.97
N HIS A 69 -4.49 -10.21 6.30
CA HIS A 69 -3.63 -9.54 5.32
C HIS A 69 -2.71 -10.53 4.61
N ARG A 70 -2.11 -11.48 5.35
CA ARG A 70 -1.26 -12.54 4.79
C ARG A 70 -2.00 -13.44 3.80
N VAL A 71 -3.27 -13.77 4.08
CA VAL A 71 -4.14 -14.52 3.17
C VAL A 71 -4.35 -13.78 1.86
N VAL A 72 -4.67 -12.47 1.92
CA VAL A 72 -4.86 -11.65 0.71
C VAL A 72 -3.59 -11.61 -0.12
N ASP A 73 -2.45 -11.34 0.51
CA ASP A 73 -1.17 -11.31 -0.21
C ASP A 73 -0.83 -12.66 -0.85
N THR A 74 -1.12 -13.79 -0.18
CA THR A 74 -0.93 -15.12 -0.76
C THR A 74 -1.81 -15.29 -1.99
N PHE A 75 -3.05 -14.82 -1.98
CA PHE A 75 -3.92 -14.88 -3.15
C PHE A 75 -3.39 -14.00 -4.29
N GLU A 76 -2.94 -12.77 -4.01
CA GLU A 76 -2.32 -11.90 -5.01
C GLU A 76 -1.07 -12.57 -5.63
N ASP A 77 -0.24 -13.23 -4.83
CA ASP A 77 0.98 -13.90 -5.32
C ASP A 77 0.71 -15.23 -6.05
N TYR A 78 -0.44 -15.87 -5.82
CA TYR A 78 -0.86 -17.09 -6.53
C TYR A 78 -1.59 -16.80 -7.83
N PHE A 79 -2.44 -15.78 -7.84
CA PHE A 79 -3.37 -15.51 -8.92
C PHE A 79 -3.09 -14.18 -9.65
N SER A 80 -2.02 -13.48 -9.30
CA SER A 80 -1.63 -12.13 -9.77
C SER A 80 -2.55 -11.01 -9.29
N GLU A 81 -3.84 -11.28 -9.09
CA GLU A 81 -4.83 -10.34 -8.57
C GLU A 81 -5.79 -11.05 -7.60
N CYS A 82 -6.27 -10.33 -6.60
CA CYS A 82 -7.29 -10.83 -5.66
C CYS A 82 -8.65 -10.19 -5.98
N THR A 83 -9.44 -10.84 -6.86
CA THR A 83 -10.80 -10.37 -7.20
C THR A 83 -11.84 -11.47 -6.94
N GLU A 84 -13.10 -11.06 -6.80
CA GLU A 84 -14.21 -12.00 -6.57
C GLU A 84 -14.30 -13.08 -7.66
N SER A 85 -14.08 -12.69 -8.92
CA SER A 85 -14.13 -13.61 -10.07
C SER A 85 -13.04 -14.67 -9.99
N ILE A 86 -11.79 -14.24 -9.73
CA ILE A 86 -10.62 -15.12 -9.67
C ILE A 86 -10.72 -16.09 -8.49
N ILE A 87 -11.17 -15.63 -7.32
CA ILE A 87 -11.40 -16.49 -6.15
C ILE A 87 -12.46 -17.55 -6.46
N LYS A 88 -13.55 -17.20 -7.15
CA LYS A 88 -14.59 -18.16 -7.54
C LYS A 88 -14.08 -19.16 -8.58
N GLU A 89 -13.27 -18.72 -9.53
CA GLU A 89 -12.68 -19.59 -10.57
C GLU A 89 -11.71 -20.62 -9.96
N HIS A 90 -10.95 -20.23 -8.94
CA HIS A 90 -9.93 -21.07 -8.31
C HIS A 90 -10.30 -21.57 -6.90
N TYR A 91 -11.61 -21.76 -6.65
CA TYR A 91 -12.16 -22.10 -5.32
C TYR A 91 -11.49 -23.31 -4.64
N VAL A 92 -11.09 -24.32 -5.43
CA VAL A 92 -10.39 -25.51 -4.93
C VAL A 92 -9.01 -25.14 -4.36
N VAL A 93 -8.20 -24.41 -5.13
CA VAL A 93 -6.85 -23.98 -4.71
C VAL A 93 -6.94 -23.04 -3.52
N VAL A 94 -7.95 -22.16 -3.51
CA VAL A 94 -8.20 -21.26 -2.38
C VAL A 94 -8.46 -22.03 -1.09
N TYR A 95 -9.27 -23.09 -1.11
CA TYR A 95 -9.47 -23.92 0.07
C TYR A 95 -8.21 -24.69 0.49
N GLU A 96 -7.49 -25.26 -0.46
CA GLU A 96 -6.20 -25.93 -0.18
C GLU A 96 -5.24 -24.96 0.52
N LEU A 97 -5.13 -23.71 0.05
CA LEU A 97 -4.28 -22.69 0.67
C LEU A 97 -4.75 -22.35 2.08
N LEU A 98 -6.06 -22.14 2.28
CA LEU A 98 -6.62 -21.82 3.60
C LEU A 98 -6.44 -22.96 4.61
N ASP A 99 -6.45 -24.22 4.16
CA ASP A 99 -6.18 -25.40 4.99
C ASP A 99 -4.69 -25.50 5.38
N GLU A 100 -3.77 -25.22 4.46
CA GLU A 100 -2.33 -25.26 4.77
C GLU A 100 -1.87 -24.04 5.59
N MET A 101 -2.51 -22.88 5.41
CA MET A 101 -2.12 -21.64 6.10
C MET A 101 -2.52 -21.62 7.57
N LEU A 102 -3.63 -22.28 7.95
CA LEU A 102 -4.18 -22.22 9.30
C LEU A 102 -4.75 -23.58 9.71
N ASP A 103 -4.33 -24.09 10.87
CA ASP A 103 -4.88 -25.33 11.45
C ASP A 103 -5.40 -25.05 12.87
N ASN A 104 -6.66 -25.42 13.11
CA ASN A 104 -7.34 -25.25 14.40
C ASN A 104 -7.20 -23.84 15.04
N GLY A 105 -7.11 -22.80 14.20
CA GLY A 105 -6.94 -21.40 14.63
C GLY A 105 -5.49 -20.94 14.84
N PHE A 106 -4.50 -21.77 14.52
CA PHE A 106 -3.08 -21.44 14.59
C PHE A 106 -2.46 -21.40 13.18
N PRO A 107 -1.83 -20.28 12.77
CA PRO A 107 -1.12 -20.20 11.50
C PRO A 107 0.04 -21.19 11.45
N LEU A 108 0.13 -21.94 10.34
CA LEU A 108 1.19 -22.92 10.10
C LEU A 108 2.13 -22.46 8.98
N ALA A 109 1.75 -22.64 7.72
CA ALA A 109 2.57 -22.29 6.57
C ALA A 109 2.04 -21.01 5.91
N THR A 110 2.64 -19.86 6.24
CA THR A 110 2.24 -18.56 5.65
C THR A 110 3.27 -18.02 4.64
N GLU A 111 4.38 -18.73 4.44
CA GLU A 111 5.43 -18.37 3.50
C GLU A 111 5.07 -18.83 2.09
N SER A 112 4.95 -17.89 1.15
CA SER A 112 4.53 -18.20 -0.23
C SER A 112 5.43 -19.24 -0.90
N ASN A 113 6.76 -19.16 -0.72
CA ASN A 113 7.67 -20.12 -1.33
C ASN A 113 7.46 -21.56 -0.84
N ILE A 114 7.03 -21.75 0.41
CA ILE A 114 6.65 -23.06 0.97
C ILE A 114 5.31 -23.49 0.39
N LEU A 115 4.32 -22.60 0.44
CA LEU A 115 2.99 -22.86 -0.08
C LEU A 115 3.05 -23.29 -1.55
N LYS A 116 3.84 -22.60 -2.39
CA LYS A 116 3.97 -22.89 -3.84
C LYS A 116 4.60 -24.25 -4.14
N GLU A 117 5.30 -24.82 -3.17
CA GLU A 117 5.85 -26.18 -3.25
C GLU A 117 4.81 -27.24 -2.86
N LEU A 118 3.99 -26.97 -1.84
CA LEU A 118 2.89 -27.83 -1.39
C LEU A 118 1.72 -27.82 -2.38
N ILE A 119 1.27 -26.62 -2.74
CA ILE A 119 0.11 -26.32 -3.58
C ILE A 119 0.61 -25.50 -4.76
N LYS A 120 0.69 -26.13 -5.94
CA LYS A 120 1.26 -25.48 -7.12
C LYS A 120 0.29 -24.43 -7.68
N PRO A 121 0.76 -23.21 -8.02
CA PRO A 121 -0.08 -22.21 -8.66
C PRO A 121 -0.72 -22.70 -9.97
N PRO A 122 -1.94 -22.24 -10.29
CA PRO A 122 -2.60 -22.57 -11.54
C PRO A 122 -1.93 -21.83 -12.71
N ASN A 123 -1.10 -22.52 -13.50
CA ASN A 123 -0.61 -21.98 -14.78
C ASN A 123 -1.48 -22.48 -15.94
N ILE A 124 -1.86 -21.57 -16.86
CA ILE A 124 -2.71 -21.83 -18.04
C ILE A 124 -2.25 -23.07 -18.85
N LEU A 125 -0.94 -23.25 -19.03
CA LEU A 125 -0.39 -24.39 -19.78
C LEU A 125 -0.51 -25.73 -19.02
N ARG A 126 -0.64 -25.70 -17.69
CA ARG A 126 -0.69 -26.90 -16.84
C ARG A 126 -2.13 -27.42 -16.64
N THR A 127 -3.14 -26.56 -16.72
CA THR A 127 -4.56 -27.00 -16.71
C THR A 127 -4.82 -28.04 -17.80
N ILE A 128 -4.18 -27.88 -18.97
CA ILE A 128 -4.25 -28.84 -20.08
C ILE A 128 -3.50 -30.15 -19.74
N ALA A 129 -2.31 -30.06 -19.13
CA ALA A 129 -1.53 -31.23 -18.76
C ALA A 129 -2.16 -32.07 -17.63
N ASN A 130 -2.79 -31.43 -16.64
CA ASN A 130 -3.44 -32.13 -15.52
C ASN A 130 -4.74 -32.82 -15.97
N THR A 131 -5.50 -32.23 -16.90
CA THR A 131 -6.69 -32.85 -17.50
C THR A 131 -6.35 -34.13 -18.28
N VAL A 132 -5.15 -34.20 -18.87
CA VAL A 132 -4.70 -35.35 -19.67
C VAL A 132 -3.98 -36.42 -18.84
N THR A 133 -3.44 -36.08 -17.66
CA THR A 133 -2.59 -37.00 -16.87
C THR A 133 -3.16 -37.40 -15.50
N GLY A 134 -4.26 -36.81 -15.04
CA GLY A 134 -4.92 -37.17 -13.78
C GLY A 134 -4.10 -36.87 -12.51
N LYS A 135 -3.11 -35.98 -12.58
CA LYS A 135 -2.25 -35.62 -11.44
C LYS A 135 -2.86 -34.48 -10.62
N SER A 136 -2.80 -34.59 -9.29
CA SER A 136 -3.24 -33.57 -8.33
C SER A 136 -2.33 -32.34 -8.31
N ASN A 137 -2.89 -31.19 -7.89
CA ASN A 137 -2.13 -29.96 -7.68
C ASN A 137 -1.28 -29.97 -6.40
N VAL A 138 -1.66 -30.84 -5.45
CA VAL A 138 -0.94 -31.09 -4.19
C VAL A 138 0.28 -31.97 -4.44
N SER A 139 1.43 -31.54 -3.92
CA SER A 139 2.68 -32.29 -3.95
C SER A 139 2.63 -33.49 -2.98
N SER A 140 3.12 -34.65 -3.41
CA SER A 140 3.27 -35.84 -2.56
C SER A 140 4.55 -35.85 -1.72
N THR A 141 5.43 -34.86 -1.91
CA THR A 141 6.69 -34.71 -1.18
C THR A 141 6.67 -33.42 -0.38
N LEU A 142 6.97 -33.53 0.92
CA LEU A 142 7.04 -32.39 1.83
C LEU A 142 8.19 -31.43 1.44
N PRO A 143 7.99 -30.10 1.55
CA PRO A 143 9.03 -29.12 1.29
C PRO A 143 10.22 -29.31 2.23
N SER A 144 11.42 -29.33 1.66
CA SER A 144 12.66 -29.38 2.45
C SER A 144 12.84 -28.15 3.37
N GLY A 145 12.17 -27.05 3.08
CA GLY A 145 12.21 -25.80 3.86
C GLY A 145 11.37 -25.80 5.14
N GLN A 146 10.38 -26.68 5.29
CA GLN A 146 9.41 -26.65 6.39
C GLN A 146 10.05 -26.99 7.77
N LEU A 147 11.19 -27.68 7.77
CA LEU A 147 11.99 -27.99 8.97
C LEU A 147 13.26 -27.14 9.06
N SER A 148 13.45 -26.18 8.15
CA SER A 148 14.64 -25.34 8.09
C SER A 148 14.44 -24.05 8.88
N ASN A 149 15.53 -23.48 9.40
CA ASN A 149 15.51 -22.13 9.98
C ASN A 149 15.40 -21.02 8.92
N ILE A 150 15.19 -21.37 7.64
CA ILE A 150 15.08 -20.45 6.50
C ILE A 150 13.81 -20.82 5.69
N PRO A 151 12.62 -20.74 6.30
CA PRO A 151 11.38 -21.21 5.68
C PRO A 151 11.04 -20.45 4.40
N TRP A 152 11.46 -19.20 4.26
CA TRP A 152 11.13 -18.34 3.13
C TRP A 152 11.95 -18.61 1.84
N ARG A 153 12.98 -19.48 1.86
CA ARG A 153 13.82 -19.77 0.68
C ARG A 153 14.00 -21.25 0.41
N ARG A 154 13.71 -21.67 -0.82
CA ARG A 154 13.88 -23.06 -1.28
C ARG A 154 15.34 -23.41 -1.57
N THR A 155 15.70 -24.67 -1.32
CA THR A 155 17.01 -25.21 -1.71
C THR A 155 17.05 -25.49 -3.21
N GLY A 156 18.24 -25.42 -3.82
CA GLY A 156 18.42 -25.82 -5.22
C GLY A 156 17.85 -24.88 -6.28
N VAL A 157 17.44 -23.66 -5.93
CA VAL A 157 17.05 -22.61 -6.89
C VAL A 157 18.18 -22.37 -7.90
N LYS A 158 17.86 -22.29 -9.20
CA LYS A 158 18.82 -22.06 -10.27
C LYS A 158 18.30 -21.02 -11.26
N TYR A 159 19.15 -20.04 -11.55
CA TYR A 159 18.97 -19.07 -12.61
C TYR A 159 20.15 -19.15 -13.58
N THR A 160 19.90 -18.83 -14.86
CA THR A 160 20.96 -18.70 -15.86
C THR A 160 21.86 -17.51 -15.55
N ASN A 161 21.26 -16.39 -15.17
CA ASN A 161 21.93 -15.18 -14.72
C ASN A 161 21.49 -14.87 -13.29
N ASN A 162 22.46 -14.57 -12.43
CA ASN A 162 22.19 -14.20 -11.06
C ASN A 162 22.03 -12.68 -10.97
N GLU A 163 20.82 -12.24 -10.66
CA GLU A 163 20.46 -10.81 -10.59
C GLU A 163 19.70 -10.53 -9.29
N ALA A 164 19.90 -9.33 -8.72
CA ALA A 164 19.18 -8.87 -7.55
C ALA A 164 18.86 -7.39 -7.74
N TYR A 165 17.57 -7.06 -7.74
CA TYR A 165 17.06 -5.70 -7.87
C TYR A 165 16.51 -5.24 -6.53
N PHE A 166 16.75 -3.97 -6.20
CA PHE A 166 16.32 -3.33 -4.97
C PHE A 166 15.70 -1.99 -5.34
N ASP A 167 14.39 -1.88 -5.18
CA ASP A 167 13.64 -0.67 -5.43
C ASP A 167 13.36 0.01 -4.10
N MET A 168 13.87 1.22 -3.93
CA MET A 168 13.62 2.07 -2.76
C MET A 168 12.53 3.07 -3.13
N ILE A 169 11.37 2.92 -2.51
CA ILE A 169 10.21 3.79 -2.72
C ILE A 169 10.00 4.59 -1.44
N GLU A 170 9.84 5.90 -1.59
CA GLU A 170 9.65 6.85 -0.49
C GLU A 170 8.45 7.75 -0.81
N GLU A 171 7.57 7.89 0.18
CA GLU A 171 6.50 8.88 0.23
C GLU A 171 6.92 9.99 1.20
N VAL A 172 6.80 11.24 0.76
CA VAL A 172 7.20 12.42 1.55
C VAL A 172 5.96 13.23 1.89
N ASP A 173 5.58 13.19 3.16
CA ASP A 173 4.53 14.02 3.71
C ASP A 173 5.13 15.29 4.30
N ALA A 174 4.65 16.46 3.87
CA ALA A 174 5.19 17.73 4.33
C ALA A 174 4.14 18.81 4.52
N ILE A 175 4.26 19.55 5.61
CA ILE A 175 3.51 20.79 5.85
C ILE A 175 4.45 21.96 5.61
N ILE A 176 4.07 22.84 4.68
CA ILE A 176 4.82 24.04 4.32
C ILE A 176 3.97 25.25 4.68
N ASP A 177 4.54 26.21 5.39
CA ASP A 177 3.84 27.45 5.74
C ASP A 177 3.72 28.40 4.53
N LYS A 178 2.95 29.48 4.70
CA LYS A 178 2.75 30.51 3.67
C LYS A 178 4.02 31.23 3.24
N SER A 179 5.11 31.14 4.00
CA SER A 179 6.41 31.74 3.66
C SER A 179 7.28 30.81 2.81
N GLY A 180 6.88 29.55 2.66
CA GLY A 180 7.66 28.50 1.99
C GLY A 180 8.59 27.73 2.92
N SER A 181 8.46 27.94 4.23
CA SER A 181 9.24 27.23 5.26
C SER A 181 8.58 25.91 5.60
N THR A 182 9.37 24.84 5.67
CA THR A 182 8.90 23.51 6.07
C THR A 182 8.63 23.51 7.57
N VAL A 183 7.39 23.24 7.97
CA VAL A 183 6.95 23.15 9.36
C VAL A 183 7.23 21.75 9.90
N CYS A 184 6.85 20.73 9.15
CA CYS A 184 7.20 19.35 9.38
C CYS A 184 7.32 18.62 8.05
N ALA A 185 8.15 17.61 8.01
CA ALA A 185 8.25 16.70 6.88
C ALA A 185 8.69 15.34 7.38
N GLU A 186 8.05 14.29 6.91
CA GLU A 186 8.37 12.91 7.24
C GLU A 186 8.46 12.07 5.97
N ILE A 187 9.16 10.95 6.06
CA ILE A 187 9.31 10.02 4.95
C ILE A 187 8.83 8.65 5.40
N GLN A 188 7.87 8.11 4.66
CA GLN A 188 7.48 6.71 4.75
C GLN A 188 8.11 5.96 3.59
N GLY A 189 9.03 5.05 3.89
CA GLY A 189 9.81 4.36 2.86
C GLY A 189 9.74 2.85 2.99
N TYR A 190 9.97 2.17 1.88
CA TYR A 190 10.16 0.73 1.86
C TYR A 190 11.12 0.30 0.75
N ILE A 191 11.67 -0.90 0.91
CA ILE A 191 12.56 -1.52 -0.06
C ILE A 191 11.91 -2.81 -0.55
N ASP A 192 11.46 -2.80 -1.78
CA ASP A 192 10.98 -3.99 -2.47
C ASP A 192 12.13 -4.60 -3.28
N CYS A 193 12.20 -5.93 -3.31
CA CYS A 193 13.29 -6.66 -3.93
C CYS A 193 12.75 -7.62 -4.98
N CYS A 194 13.48 -7.78 -6.08
CA CYS A 194 13.32 -8.88 -7.03
C CYS A 194 14.61 -9.70 -7.08
N ILE A 195 14.61 -10.88 -6.45
CA ILE A 195 15.79 -11.72 -6.29
C ILE A 195 15.72 -12.90 -7.25
N LYS A 196 16.69 -12.96 -8.16
CA LYS A 196 16.89 -14.05 -9.12
C LYS A 196 18.29 -14.63 -8.93
N LEU A 197 18.52 -15.18 -7.75
CA LEU A 197 19.82 -15.73 -7.35
C LEU A 197 19.74 -17.24 -7.18
N SER A 198 20.77 -17.95 -7.62
CA SER A 198 20.87 -19.41 -7.47
C SER A 198 21.33 -19.80 -6.06
N GLY A 199 20.92 -20.98 -5.59
CA GLY A 199 21.33 -21.54 -4.32
C GLY A 199 20.81 -20.78 -3.10
N MET A 200 21.64 -20.66 -2.07
CA MET A 200 21.35 -19.99 -0.79
C MET A 200 22.29 -18.78 -0.61
N PRO A 201 22.05 -17.66 -1.32
CA PRO A 201 22.91 -16.48 -1.23
C PRO A 201 22.73 -15.82 0.14
N ASP A 202 23.84 -15.45 0.77
CA ASP A 202 23.85 -14.65 1.99
C ASP A 202 24.24 -13.21 1.62
N LEU A 203 23.27 -12.31 1.69
CA LEU A 203 23.44 -10.92 1.27
C LEU A 203 23.73 -10.04 2.47
N SER A 204 24.52 -8.99 2.23
CA SER A 204 24.77 -7.91 3.18
C SER A 204 24.55 -6.57 2.50
N LEU A 205 23.67 -5.73 3.07
CA LEU A 205 23.34 -4.39 2.57
C LEU A 205 23.60 -3.37 3.68
N SER A 206 24.33 -2.30 3.35
CA SER A 206 24.65 -1.20 4.27
C SER A 206 24.13 0.12 3.71
N PHE A 207 23.57 0.95 4.58
CA PHE A 207 23.18 2.32 4.25
C PHE A 207 24.31 3.29 4.56
N VAL A 208 24.37 4.40 3.82
CA VAL A 208 25.34 5.48 4.09
C VAL A 208 25.09 6.09 5.47
N ASN A 209 23.82 6.30 5.82
CA ASN A 209 23.44 6.81 7.14
C ASN A 209 22.23 6.04 7.70
N PRO A 210 22.44 4.86 8.30
CA PRO A 210 21.35 4.05 8.84
C PRO A 210 20.71 4.66 10.09
N ARG A 211 21.26 5.76 10.63
CA ARG A 211 20.71 6.47 11.79
C ARG A 211 19.53 7.37 11.44
N LEU A 212 19.26 7.58 10.15
CA LEU A 212 18.10 8.35 9.70
C LEU A 212 16.79 7.61 9.91
N PHE A 213 16.83 6.29 9.97
CA PHE A 213 15.62 5.49 10.20
C PHE A 213 15.25 5.54 11.67
N ASP A 214 14.14 6.21 11.98
CA ASP A 214 13.61 6.31 13.33
C ASP A 214 12.91 5.01 13.72
N ASP A 215 12.06 4.49 12.83
CA ASP A 215 11.41 3.19 12.98
C ASP A 215 11.68 2.31 11.76
N VAL A 216 11.86 1.00 12.00
CA VAL A 216 12.13 0.01 10.96
C VAL A 216 11.32 -1.27 11.20
N SER A 217 10.78 -1.81 10.12
CA SER A 217 10.17 -3.14 10.08
C SER A 217 10.87 -3.97 9.03
N PHE A 218 11.20 -5.22 9.35
CA PHE A 218 11.98 -6.10 8.49
C PHE A 218 11.20 -7.32 8.07
N HIS A 219 11.50 -7.81 6.87
CA HIS A 219 11.16 -9.17 6.51
C HIS A 219 11.83 -10.15 7.50
N PRO A 220 11.18 -11.27 7.86
CA PRO A 220 11.76 -12.31 8.73
C PRO A 220 13.12 -12.86 8.28
N CYS A 221 13.50 -12.63 7.02
CA CYS A 221 14.80 -13.05 6.49
C CYS A 221 15.99 -12.25 7.03
N VAL A 222 15.74 -11.08 7.61
CA VAL A 222 16.76 -10.19 8.17
C VAL A 222 17.18 -10.66 9.56
N ARG A 223 18.49 -10.81 9.74
CA ARG A 223 19.10 -11.14 11.04
C ARG A 223 19.09 -9.91 11.95
N PHE A 224 18.00 -9.73 12.70
CA PHE A 224 17.77 -8.57 13.56
C PHE A 224 18.95 -8.23 14.49
N LYS A 225 19.55 -9.23 15.16
CA LYS A 225 20.70 -9.01 16.06
C LYS A 225 21.88 -8.31 15.38
N ARG A 226 22.13 -8.61 14.10
CA ARG A 226 23.22 -7.99 13.34
C ARG A 226 22.89 -6.56 12.93
N TRP A 227 21.63 -6.29 12.59
CA TRP A 227 21.16 -4.91 12.41
C TRP A 227 21.30 -4.09 13.71
N GLU A 228 20.94 -4.69 14.84
CA GLU A 228 21.02 -4.05 16.16
C GLU A 228 22.46 -3.68 16.55
N SER A 229 23.44 -4.54 16.28
CA SER A 229 24.84 -4.31 16.63
C SER A 229 25.64 -3.50 15.59
N GLU A 230 25.44 -3.78 14.30
CA GLU A 230 26.29 -3.27 13.21
C GLU A 230 25.57 -2.26 12.30
N ARG A 231 24.24 -2.16 12.39
CA ARG A 231 23.39 -1.40 11.43
C ARG A 231 23.61 -1.84 9.98
N VAL A 232 23.84 -3.14 9.79
CA VAL A 232 23.95 -3.80 8.49
C VAL A 232 22.81 -4.80 8.34
N LEU A 233 22.08 -4.73 7.22
CA LEU A 233 21.12 -5.76 6.87
C LEU A 233 21.87 -6.99 6.41
N SER A 234 21.65 -8.12 7.07
CA SER A 234 22.20 -9.41 6.67
C SER A 234 21.10 -10.43 6.60
N PHE A 235 20.95 -11.08 5.45
CA PHE A 235 19.78 -11.92 5.16
C PHE A 235 20.05 -12.93 4.06
N ILE A 236 19.33 -14.03 4.11
CA ILE A 236 19.18 -14.95 2.98
C ILE A 236 17.81 -14.66 2.38
N PRO A 237 17.70 -13.99 1.22
CA PRO A 237 16.42 -13.49 0.72
C PRO A 237 15.49 -14.62 0.26
N PRO A 238 14.16 -14.45 0.35
CA PRO A 238 13.21 -15.18 -0.46
C PRO A 238 13.57 -15.16 -1.95
N ASP A 239 13.08 -16.14 -2.70
CA ASP A 239 13.18 -16.15 -4.15
C ASP A 239 12.06 -15.28 -4.76
N GLY A 240 12.37 -14.51 -5.81
CA GLY A 240 11.39 -13.65 -6.49
C GLY A 240 11.15 -12.30 -5.80
N ASN A 241 9.91 -11.82 -5.85
CA ASN A 241 9.52 -10.51 -5.36
C ASN A 241 9.15 -10.56 -3.87
N PHE A 242 9.70 -9.67 -3.06
CA PHE A 242 9.28 -9.51 -1.66
C PHE A 242 9.68 -8.13 -1.12
N ARG A 243 9.00 -7.67 -0.06
CA ARG A 243 9.41 -6.48 0.69
C ARG A 243 10.48 -6.84 1.71
N LEU A 244 11.67 -6.25 1.59
CA LEU A 244 12.79 -6.49 2.50
C LEU A 244 12.64 -5.72 3.81
N MET A 245 12.29 -4.45 3.72
CA MET A 245 12.08 -3.59 4.89
C MET A 245 11.14 -2.44 4.58
N SER A 246 10.50 -1.92 5.63
CA SER A 246 9.85 -0.62 5.65
C SER A 246 10.51 0.24 6.73
N TYR A 247 10.54 1.55 6.53
CA TYR A 247 11.15 2.49 7.46
C TYR A 247 10.38 3.80 7.50
N HIS A 248 10.50 4.48 8.63
CA HIS A 248 10.00 5.82 8.84
C HIS A 248 11.17 6.74 9.17
N ILE A 249 11.18 7.92 8.57
CA ILE A 249 12.08 9.02 8.90
C ILE A 249 11.18 10.16 9.37
N GLY A 250 11.22 10.43 10.67
CA GLY A 250 10.40 11.42 11.32
C GLY A 250 10.91 12.85 11.14
N SER A 251 10.08 13.77 11.62
CA SER A 251 10.22 15.23 11.44
C SER A 251 11.45 15.88 12.06
N GLN A 252 12.23 15.16 12.86
CA GLN A 252 13.50 15.66 13.40
C GLN A 252 14.63 15.64 12.36
N SER A 253 14.49 14.82 11.31
CA SER A 253 15.43 14.73 10.22
C SER A 253 15.18 15.81 9.16
N ILE A 254 16.24 16.32 8.54
CA ILE A 254 16.12 17.30 7.46
C ILE A 254 15.67 16.56 6.19
N VAL A 255 14.39 16.68 5.86
CA VAL A 255 13.81 16.12 4.63
C VAL A 255 13.93 17.12 3.47
N ALA A 256 14.48 16.65 2.36
CA ALA A 256 14.66 17.44 1.16
C ALA A 256 13.35 17.54 0.37
N ILE A 257 12.64 18.66 0.50
CA ILE A 257 11.41 18.90 -0.26
C ILE A 257 11.75 19.17 -1.74
N PRO A 258 11.21 18.40 -2.70
CA PRO A 258 11.61 18.49 -4.09
C PRO A 258 11.01 19.70 -4.82
N VAL A 259 9.84 20.18 -4.39
CA VAL A 259 9.07 21.25 -5.06
C VAL A 259 8.78 22.41 -4.11
N TYR A 260 8.72 23.63 -4.64
CA TYR A 260 8.17 24.77 -3.92
C TYR A 260 6.99 25.38 -4.67
N VAL A 261 6.09 25.99 -3.92
CA VAL A 261 4.93 26.72 -4.44
C VAL A 261 5.07 28.19 -4.07
N ARG A 262 5.17 29.06 -5.07
CA ARG A 262 5.01 30.50 -4.86
C ARG A 262 3.58 30.86 -5.21
N HIS A 263 2.81 31.38 -4.26
CA HIS A 263 1.40 31.69 -4.47
C HIS A 263 1.05 33.13 -4.05
N SER A 264 0.08 33.71 -4.75
CA SER A 264 -0.56 34.97 -4.42
C SER A 264 -2.04 34.86 -4.75
N LEU A 265 -2.89 34.92 -3.73
CA LEU A 265 -4.33 34.95 -3.86
C LEU A 265 -4.85 36.22 -3.17
N CYS A 266 -5.47 37.09 -3.97
CA CYS A 266 -6.12 38.29 -3.48
C CYS A 266 -7.60 38.23 -3.86
N LEU A 267 -8.47 38.05 -2.88
CA LEU A 267 -9.91 38.13 -3.04
C LEU A 267 -10.38 39.50 -2.55
N ARG A 268 -11.15 40.24 -3.35
CA ARG A 268 -11.69 41.52 -2.92
C ARG A 268 -12.98 41.29 -2.13
N GLU A 269 -13.04 41.85 -0.93
CA GLU A 269 -14.23 41.76 -0.06
C GLU A 269 -15.38 42.62 -0.60
N SER A 270 -15.09 43.81 -1.13
CA SER A 270 -16.11 44.77 -1.63
C SER A 270 -16.29 44.78 -3.15
N GLY A 271 -16.06 43.65 -3.84
CA GLY A 271 -16.26 43.56 -5.29
C GLY A 271 -16.35 42.13 -5.81
N SER A 272 -16.95 41.96 -6.99
CA SER A 272 -16.98 40.70 -7.72
C SER A 272 -15.65 40.50 -8.46
N GLY A 273 -14.62 40.06 -7.75
CA GLY A 273 -13.34 39.75 -8.39
C GLY A 273 -12.16 39.56 -7.43
N GLY A 274 -11.27 38.68 -7.83
CA GLY A 274 -9.99 38.41 -7.21
C GLY A 274 -8.94 38.07 -8.26
N ARG A 275 -7.70 37.94 -7.82
CA ARG A 275 -6.57 37.54 -8.66
C ARG A 275 -5.85 36.37 -8.01
N LEU A 276 -5.55 35.37 -8.81
CA LEU A 276 -4.72 34.23 -8.46
C LEU A 276 -3.46 34.24 -9.31
N ASP A 277 -2.32 33.97 -8.70
CA ASP A 277 -1.03 33.76 -9.37
C ASP A 277 -0.24 32.71 -8.61
N ILE A 278 0.02 31.56 -9.24
CA ILE A 278 0.78 30.45 -8.64
C ILE A 278 1.89 30.06 -9.61
N THR A 279 3.10 29.91 -9.08
CA THR A 279 4.26 29.38 -9.80
C THR A 279 4.80 28.18 -9.03
N LEU A 280 5.08 27.09 -9.74
CA LEU A 280 5.77 25.92 -9.21
C LEU A 280 7.21 25.93 -9.67
N GLY A 281 8.12 25.47 -8.81
CA GLY A 281 9.50 25.27 -9.20
C GLY A 281 10.20 24.19 -8.39
N PRO A 282 11.33 23.68 -8.91
CA PRO A 282 12.14 22.71 -8.17
C PRO A 282 12.84 23.40 -6.99
N LYS A 283 12.93 22.71 -5.84
CA LYS A 283 13.64 23.17 -4.64
C LYS A 283 14.90 22.33 -4.40
N GLN A 284 14.76 21.11 -3.88
CA GLN A 284 15.89 20.19 -3.65
C GLN A 284 15.68 18.88 -4.41
N THR A 285 16.04 18.84 -5.70
CA THR A 285 15.81 17.67 -6.56
C THR A 285 17.03 16.79 -6.81
N LEU A 286 18.21 17.20 -6.32
CA LEU A 286 19.48 16.49 -6.57
C LEU A 286 19.74 16.22 -8.07
N GLY A 287 19.29 17.12 -8.96
CA GLY A 287 19.42 16.98 -10.40
C GLY A 287 18.38 16.06 -11.07
N ARG A 288 17.45 15.48 -10.30
CA ARG A 288 16.35 14.67 -10.84
C ARG A 288 15.21 15.55 -11.37
N THR A 289 14.49 15.02 -12.34
CA THR A 289 13.28 15.64 -12.89
C THR A 289 12.09 15.36 -12.00
N ILE A 290 11.20 16.35 -11.85
CA ILE A 290 9.91 16.16 -11.17
C ILE A 290 8.85 16.00 -12.24
N GLU A 291 8.13 14.89 -12.19
CA GLU A 291 7.17 14.47 -13.20
C GLU A 291 5.79 14.23 -12.57
N ASN A 292 4.76 14.18 -13.41
CA ASN A 292 3.37 13.94 -12.99
C ASN A 292 2.88 14.87 -11.87
N VAL A 293 3.30 16.13 -11.91
CA VAL A 293 2.91 17.11 -10.89
C VAL A 293 1.47 17.55 -11.08
N VAL A 294 0.69 17.44 -10.01
CA VAL A 294 -0.68 17.93 -9.90
C VAL A 294 -0.77 18.82 -8.67
N LEU A 295 -1.44 19.97 -8.80
CA LEU A 295 -1.73 20.86 -7.70
C LEU A 295 -3.24 20.95 -7.49
N GLU A 296 -3.69 20.59 -6.28
CA GLU A 296 -5.08 20.71 -5.86
C GLU A 296 -5.23 21.89 -4.90
N ILE A 297 -6.17 22.79 -5.21
CA ILE A 297 -6.37 24.04 -4.47
C ILE A 297 -7.84 24.11 -4.05
N PRO A 298 -8.14 23.88 -2.77
CA PRO A 298 -9.47 24.13 -2.22
C PRO A 298 -9.77 25.63 -2.24
N MET A 299 -10.77 26.04 -3.02
CA MET A 299 -11.16 27.44 -3.13
C MET A 299 -12.21 27.81 -2.06
N PRO A 300 -12.22 29.05 -1.56
CA PRO A 300 -13.26 29.51 -0.65
C PRO A 300 -14.66 29.35 -1.24
N LYS A 301 -15.66 29.08 -0.40
CA LYS A 301 -17.06 28.86 -0.83
C LYS A 301 -17.66 30.02 -1.62
N SER A 302 -17.15 31.24 -1.42
CA SER A 302 -17.57 32.43 -2.16
C SER A 302 -17.14 32.41 -3.63
N VAL A 303 -16.16 31.60 -4.03
CA VAL A 303 -15.67 31.53 -5.41
C VAL A 303 -16.71 30.84 -6.30
N LEU A 304 -17.10 31.53 -7.37
CA LEU A 304 -18.06 31.06 -8.37
C LEU A 304 -17.37 30.48 -9.60
N ASN A 305 -16.28 31.11 -10.06
CA ASN A 305 -15.57 30.68 -11.27
C ASN A 305 -14.11 31.15 -11.25
N CYS A 306 -13.25 30.48 -12.03
CA CYS A 306 -11.84 30.79 -12.20
C CYS A 306 -11.51 31.02 -13.69
N GLY A 307 -11.18 32.25 -14.07
CA GLY A 307 -10.70 32.61 -15.41
C GLY A 307 -9.18 32.65 -15.46
N LEU A 308 -8.55 31.48 -15.51
CA LEU A 308 -7.10 31.32 -15.40
C LEU A 308 -6.46 31.00 -16.75
N VAL A 309 -5.19 31.38 -16.88
CA VAL A 309 -4.31 31.05 -18.00
C VAL A 309 -3.09 30.33 -17.44
N THR A 310 -2.80 29.16 -17.97
CA THR A 310 -1.60 28.37 -17.66
C THR A 310 -0.54 28.59 -18.75
N ASN A 311 0.74 28.68 -18.37
CA ASN A 311 1.83 28.62 -19.34
C ASN A 311 2.26 27.18 -19.67
N GLN A 312 1.81 26.23 -18.86
CA GLN A 312 2.09 24.81 -18.92
C GLN A 312 0.96 24.04 -18.22
N GLY A 313 0.57 22.89 -18.79
CA GLY A 313 -0.45 22.04 -18.21
C GLY A 313 -1.88 22.56 -18.42
N LYS A 314 -2.85 21.84 -17.86
CA LYS A 314 -4.27 22.14 -17.96
C LYS A 314 -4.87 22.26 -16.57
N TYR A 315 -5.91 23.08 -16.42
CA TYR A 315 -6.62 23.20 -15.16
C TYR A 315 -8.11 22.94 -15.34
N THR A 316 -8.75 22.49 -14.27
CA THR A 316 -10.19 22.32 -14.15
C THR A 316 -10.64 22.94 -12.82
N PHE A 317 -11.82 23.55 -12.81
CA PHE A 317 -12.44 24.06 -11.59
C PHE A 317 -13.84 23.49 -11.47
N ASP A 318 -14.10 22.78 -10.37
CA ASP A 318 -15.45 22.31 -10.06
C ASP A 318 -16.16 23.32 -9.14
N PRO A 319 -17.21 24.02 -9.62
CA PRO A 319 -17.94 24.99 -8.81
C PRO A 319 -18.76 24.35 -7.69
N VAL A 320 -18.99 23.03 -7.70
CA VAL A 320 -19.73 22.31 -6.65
C VAL A 320 -18.81 21.97 -5.48
N SER A 321 -17.74 21.20 -5.73
CA SER A 321 -16.74 20.86 -4.69
C SER A 321 -15.83 22.04 -4.31
N LYS A 322 -15.79 23.09 -5.13
CA LYS A 322 -14.87 24.23 -5.02
C LYS A 322 -13.40 23.84 -5.15
N LEU A 323 -13.10 22.76 -5.85
CA LEU A 323 -11.73 22.30 -6.08
C LEU A 323 -11.21 22.81 -7.42
N LEU A 324 -10.07 23.51 -7.38
CA LEU A 324 -9.27 23.84 -8.57
C LEU A 324 -8.13 22.83 -8.67
N VAL A 325 -8.09 22.07 -9.76
CA VAL A 325 -7.03 21.11 -10.06
C VAL A 325 -6.19 21.62 -11.22
N TRP A 326 -4.87 21.65 -11.06
CA TRP A 326 -3.92 22.00 -12.11
C TRP A 326 -2.95 20.85 -12.37
N GLU A 327 -3.12 20.20 -13.53
CA GLU A 327 -2.27 19.13 -14.03
C GLU A 327 -1.09 19.74 -14.80
N VAL A 328 0.07 19.80 -14.15
CA VAL A 328 1.28 20.46 -14.67
C VAL A 328 2.11 19.51 -15.53
N GLY A 329 2.17 18.23 -15.14
CA GLY A 329 3.05 17.23 -15.73
C GLY A 329 4.50 17.39 -15.27
N ARG A 330 5.46 17.32 -16.21
CA ARG A 330 6.90 17.45 -15.91
C ARG A 330 7.32 18.91 -15.71
N ILE A 331 7.92 19.25 -14.57
CA ILE A 331 8.39 20.62 -14.31
C ILE A 331 9.56 20.98 -15.22
N ASP A 332 9.36 21.99 -16.07
CA ASP A 332 10.42 22.59 -16.90
C ASP A 332 11.18 23.65 -16.09
N VAL A 333 12.47 23.43 -15.88
CA VAL A 333 13.34 24.33 -15.12
C VAL A 333 13.69 25.60 -15.93
N THR A 334 13.62 25.54 -17.27
CA THR A 334 13.91 26.67 -18.15
C THR A 334 12.77 27.69 -18.18
N LYS A 335 11.53 27.21 -18.02
CA LYS A 335 10.33 28.03 -17.93
C LYS A 335 9.39 27.45 -16.89
N LEU A 336 9.47 28.01 -15.68
CA LEU A 336 8.71 27.53 -14.53
C LEU A 336 7.20 27.50 -14.82
N PRO A 337 6.51 26.39 -14.47
CA PRO A 337 5.06 26.31 -14.58
C PRO A 337 4.39 27.44 -13.80
N ASN A 338 3.42 28.11 -14.43
CA ASN A 338 2.65 29.19 -13.85
C ASN A 338 1.18 29.11 -14.28
N ILE A 339 0.29 29.34 -13.32
CA ILE A 339 -1.13 29.56 -13.53
C ILE A 339 -1.52 30.90 -12.91
N ARG A 340 -2.18 31.77 -13.69
CA ARG A 340 -2.61 33.08 -13.21
C ARG A 340 -3.87 33.56 -13.89
N GLY A 341 -4.64 34.42 -13.21
CA GLY A 341 -5.83 35.03 -13.80
C GLY A 341 -6.78 35.60 -12.77
N THR A 342 -8.03 35.75 -13.19
CA THR A 342 -9.09 36.31 -12.35
C THR A 342 -9.91 35.21 -11.69
N VAL A 343 -10.36 35.47 -10.48
CA VAL A 343 -11.28 34.62 -9.72
C VAL A 343 -12.55 35.42 -9.47
N THR A 344 -13.70 34.89 -9.81
CA THR A 344 -14.99 35.56 -9.55
C THR A 344 -15.57 35.03 -8.26
N ASN A 345 -15.95 35.91 -7.35
CA ASN A 345 -16.59 35.57 -6.07
C ASN A 345 -17.97 36.24 -5.93
N CYS A 346 -18.89 35.59 -5.21
CA CYS A 346 -20.14 36.21 -4.80
C CYS A 346 -19.93 37.07 -3.54
N HIS A 347 -20.61 38.21 -3.51
CA HIS A 347 -20.75 39.01 -2.30
C HIS A 347 -22.01 38.52 -1.58
N PHE A 348 -21.87 37.96 -0.38
CA PHE A 348 -23.01 37.86 0.54
C PHE A 348 -23.16 39.21 1.21
N SER A 349 -23.97 40.09 0.63
CA SER A 349 -24.55 41.15 1.45
C SER A 349 -25.48 40.44 2.42
N ALA A 350 -25.01 40.24 3.65
CA ALA A 350 -25.90 39.97 4.77
C ALA A 350 -26.82 41.19 4.89
N LEU A 351 -27.94 41.17 4.16
CA LEU A 351 -29.10 41.97 4.48
C LEU A 351 -29.60 41.39 5.81
N TYR A 352 -29.11 41.98 6.90
CA TYR A 352 -29.81 41.92 8.16
C TYR A 352 -31.19 42.55 7.92
N PHE A 353 -32.23 41.71 7.91
CA PHE A 353 -33.61 42.12 8.11
C PHE A 353 -34.09 41.58 9.44
#